data_AF-A0A0Q4QF39-F1
#
_entry.id   AF-A0A0Q4QF39-F1
#
_cell.length_a   1.000
_cell.length_b   1.000
_cell.length_c   1.000
_cell.angle_alpha   90.00
_cell.angle_beta   90.00
_cell.angle_gamma   90.00
#
_symmetry.space_group_name_H-M   'P 1'
#
loop_
_entity.id
_entity.type
_entity.pdbx_description
1 polymer ?
#
loop_
_entity_poly.entity_id
_entity_poly.type
_entity_poly.pdbx_seq_one_letter_code
_entity_poly.pdbx_strand_id
1 'polypeptide(L)'
;MVFFINTAACATLGTKKDIEMTQLHGEPAQSSGSLRLEEPATLVGRWIIAMQTGDCAVDFTARRIDSANAWAVEDVTGCLTASVPGVVGWRPTPDGIALASADRRTVVLFATGADGWSATLSGGPATLRRG
;
A
#
# COMPACT_ATOMS: atom_id res chain seq x y z
N MET A 1 -11.66 53.64 -7.73
CA MET A 1 -10.34 54.29 -7.95
C MET A 1 -9.69 53.60 -9.15
N VAL A 2 -9.68 54.30 -10.29
CA VAL A 2 -8.64 54.36 -11.34
C VAL A 2 -8.02 53.06 -11.90
N PHE A 3 -8.38 52.77 -13.18
CA PHE A 3 -7.61 52.25 -14.34
C PHE A 3 -6.82 50.91 -14.20
N PHE A 4 -6.68 50.04 -15.21
CA PHE A 4 -6.19 50.30 -16.57
C PHE A 4 -6.78 49.37 -17.65
N ILE A 5 -7.08 50.01 -18.77
CA ILE A 5 -7.34 49.45 -20.10
C ILE A 5 -5.95 49.12 -20.68
N ASN A 6 -5.75 47.93 -21.24
CA ASN A 6 -4.62 47.70 -22.13
C ASN A 6 -5.12 47.16 -23.46
N THR A 7 -4.77 47.89 -24.50
CA THR A 7 -5.21 47.77 -25.90
C THR A 7 -4.03 47.25 -26.71
N ALA A 8 -4.20 46.14 -27.42
CA ALA A 8 -3.56 45.82 -28.71
C ALA A 8 -4.15 44.48 -29.19
N ALA A 9 -5.12 44.45 -30.11
CA ALA A 9 -4.99 44.62 -31.55
C ALA A 9 -4.14 43.51 -32.22
N CYS A 10 -4.81 42.54 -32.84
CA CYS A 10 -4.45 42.10 -34.19
C CYS A 10 -5.67 41.41 -34.82
N ALA A 11 -6.25 42.05 -35.83
CA ALA A 11 -7.26 41.46 -36.70
C ALA A 11 -6.56 40.67 -37.80
N THR A 12 -6.99 39.43 -38.03
CA THR A 12 -6.76 38.75 -39.31
C THR A 12 -8.07 38.13 -39.76
N LEU A 13 -8.65 38.69 -40.82
CA LEU A 13 -9.71 38.06 -41.60
C LEU A 13 -9.14 36.80 -42.29
N GLY A 14 -9.85 35.69 -42.18
CA GLY A 14 -9.53 34.44 -42.88
C GLY A 14 -10.76 33.54 -43.02
N THR A 15 -11.53 33.80 -44.08
CA THR A 15 -12.30 32.84 -44.89
C THR A 15 -12.79 31.51 -44.28
N LYS A 16 -14.11 31.45 -44.06
CA LYS A 16 -15.05 30.34 -44.30
C LYS A 16 -14.47 29.06 -44.92
N LYS A 17 -14.44 27.96 -44.16
CA LYS A 17 -15.06 26.65 -44.49
C LYS A 17 -14.80 25.62 -43.39
N ASP A 18 -15.89 24.99 -42.95
CA ASP A 18 -16.03 23.61 -42.49
C ASP A 18 -14.90 23.03 -41.61
N ILE A 19 -15.18 22.82 -40.33
CA ILE A 19 -15.00 21.53 -39.63
C ILE A 19 -15.85 21.55 -38.35
N GLU A 20 -16.63 20.50 -38.27
CA GLU A 20 -17.62 20.12 -37.28
C GLU A 20 -17.01 19.70 -35.94
N MET A 21 -17.81 19.84 -34.88
CA MET A 21 -17.74 19.18 -33.56
C MET A 21 -16.63 19.59 -32.58
N THR A 22 -17.00 20.59 -31.77
CA THR A 22 -17.12 20.47 -30.30
C THR A 22 -16.06 19.59 -29.60
N GLN A 23 -14.92 20.21 -29.29
CA GLN A 23 -14.03 19.73 -28.23
C GLN A 23 -14.70 19.94 -26.87
N LEU A 24 -15.39 18.91 -26.36
CA LEU A 24 -15.79 18.84 -24.96
C LEU A 24 -14.59 18.37 -24.13
N HIS A 25 -14.11 19.30 -23.29
CA HIS A 25 -13.49 19.08 -21.99
C HIS A 25 -12.46 17.93 -21.87
N GLY A 26 -11.19 18.31 -21.89
CA GLY A 26 -10.16 17.58 -21.17
C GLY A 26 -10.37 17.73 -19.66
N GLU A 27 -11.05 16.77 -19.05
CA GLU A 27 -10.87 16.46 -17.64
C GLU A 27 -9.68 15.48 -17.54
N PRO A 28 -8.61 15.79 -16.79
CA PRO A 28 -7.67 14.74 -16.41
C PRO A 28 -8.47 13.76 -15.56
N ALA A 29 -8.65 12.54 -16.05
CA ALA A 29 -9.20 11.44 -15.28
C ALA A 29 -8.34 11.26 -14.01
N GLN A 30 -8.77 11.89 -12.91
CA GLN A 30 -8.35 11.51 -11.58
C GLN A 30 -8.98 10.15 -11.31
N SER A 31 -8.30 9.09 -11.75
CA SER A 31 -8.55 7.76 -11.21
C SER A 31 -8.23 7.83 -9.73
N SER A 32 -9.26 7.98 -8.89
CA SER A 32 -9.22 7.55 -7.51
C SER A 32 -8.96 6.05 -7.52
N GLY A 33 -7.68 5.67 -7.59
CA GLY A 33 -7.26 4.28 -7.57
C GLY A 33 -7.60 3.70 -6.21
N SER A 34 -8.74 3.01 -6.12
CA SER A 34 -8.99 2.12 -4.98
C SER A 34 -7.88 1.08 -5.00
N LEU A 35 -6.94 1.15 -4.05
CA LEU A 35 -5.98 0.06 -3.88
C LEU A 35 -6.78 -1.21 -3.65
N ARG A 36 -6.62 -2.18 -4.56
CA ARG A 36 -7.23 -3.50 -4.38
C ARG A 36 -6.59 -4.11 -3.14
N LEU A 37 -7.43 -4.37 -2.15
CA LEU A 37 -7.04 -5.22 -1.05
C LEU A 37 -6.87 -6.63 -1.62
N GLU A 38 -5.63 -7.13 -1.57
CA GLU A 38 -5.32 -8.50 -1.92
C GLU A 38 -6.10 -9.44 -0.99
N GLU A 39 -6.72 -10.49 -1.55
CA GLU A 39 -7.58 -11.38 -0.77
C GLU A 39 -6.73 -12.12 0.28
N PRO A 40 -7.14 -12.17 1.56
CA PRO A 40 -6.34 -12.84 2.60
C PRO A 40 -5.97 -14.28 2.23
N ALA A 41 -6.84 -14.99 1.49
CA ALA A 41 -6.60 -16.34 1.03
C ALA A 41 -5.39 -16.47 0.09
N THR A 42 -5.06 -15.44 -0.71
CA THR A 42 -3.87 -15.46 -1.55
C THR A 42 -2.61 -15.20 -0.73
N LEU A 43 -2.71 -14.52 0.42
CA LEU A 43 -1.62 -14.15 1.31
C LEU A 43 -1.25 -15.21 2.35
N VAL A 44 -2.07 -16.25 2.49
CA VAL A 44 -1.78 -17.43 3.33
C VAL A 44 -0.58 -18.21 2.76
N GLY A 45 0.13 -18.91 3.64
CA GLY A 45 1.27 -19.77 3.31
C GLY A 45 2.55 -19.35 4.02
N ARG A 46 3.67 -19.90 3.56
CA ARG A 46 4.98 -19.65 4.14
C ARG A 46 5.54 -18.30 3.68
N TRP A 47 6.11 -17.58 4.64
CA TRP A 47 6.78 -16.31 4.44
C TRP A 47 8.14 -16.30 5.12
N ILE A 48 9.05 -15.53 4.53
CA ILE A 48 10.35 -15.23 5.10
C ILE A 48 10.41 -13.74 5.40
N ILE A 49 10.65 -13.41 6.66
CA ILE A 49 11.00 -12.07 7.11
C ILE A 49 12.52 -11.99 7.18
N ALA A 50 13.15 -11.39 6.17
CA ALA A 50 14.58 -11.18 6.16
C ALA A 50 14.91 -9.94 7.00
N MET A 51 15.63 -10.16 8.10
CA MET A 51 16.08 -9.13 9.03
C MET A 51 17.61 -9.06 9.04
N GLN A 52 18.18 -8.01 9.62
CA GLN A 52 19.65 -7.93 9.78
C GLN A 52 20.22 -9.06 10.65
N THR A 53 19.42 -9.54 11.61
CA THR A 53 19.79 -10.63 12.51
C THR A 53 19.67 -12.01 11.86
N GLY A 54 19.08 -12.10 10.67
CA GLY A 54 18.86 -13.34 9.94
C GLY A 54 17.45 -13.45 9.36
N ASP A 55 17.21 -14.55 8.65
CA ASP A 55 15.93 -14.86 8.01
C ASP A 55 15.00 -15.61 8.96
N CYS A 56 13.77 -15.11 9.07
CA CYS A 56 12.72 -15.69 9.91
C CYS A 56 11.62 -16.30 9.07
N ALA A 57 11.47 -17.63 9.12
CA ALA A 57 10.38 -18.32 8.46
C ALA A 57 9.13 -18.35 9.36
N VAL A 58 8.01 -17.86 8.84
CA VAL A 58 6.70 -17.86 9.51
C VAL A 58 5.61 -18.32 8.56
N ASP A 59 4.56 -18.92 9.10
CA ASP A 59 3.41 -19.36 8.32
C ASP A 59 2.20 -18.47 8.62
N PHE A 60 1.72 -17.78 7.59
CA PHE A 60 0.49 -17.00 7.65
C PHE A 60 -0.67 -17.94 7.37
N THR A 61 -1.50 -18.18 8.37
CA THR A 61 -2.62 -19.13 8.26
C THR A 61 -3.93 -18.41 7.99
N ALA A 62 -4.94 -19.13 7.49
CA ALA A 62 -6.31 -18.63 7.36
C ALA A 62 -7.10 -18.69 8.68
N ARG A 63 -6.48 -19.13 9.79
CA ARG A 63 -7.16 -19.26 11.09
C ARG A 63 -7.44 -17.87 11.66
N ARG A 64 -8.72 -17.54 11.88
CA ARG A 64 -9.12 -16.25 12.43
C ARG A 64 -8.84 -16.17 13.95
N ILE A 65 -8.41 -15.01 14.40
CA ILE A 65 -8.27 -14.61 15.81
C ILE A 65 -9.17 -13.40 16.04
N ASP A 66 -10.41 -13.63 16.47
CA ASP A 66 -11.42 -12.58 16.64
C ASP A 66 -11.05 -11.56 17.72
N SER A 67 -10.37 -11.99 18.78
CA SER A 67 -9.90 -11.10 19.86
C SER A 67 -8.93 -10.04 19.35
N ALA A 68 -8.03 -10.41 18.42
CA ALA A 68 -7.04 -9.53 17.81
C ALA A 68 -7.49 -8.88 16.48
N ASN A 69 -8.68 -9.25 15.97
CA ASN A 69 -9.16 -8.91 14.63
C ASN A 69 -8.12 -9.24 13.54
N ALA A 70 -7.45 -10.40 13.66
CA ALA A 70 -6.32 -10.80 12.83
C ALA A 70 -6.43 -12.27 12.39
N TRP A 71 -5.55 -12.71 11.51
CA TRP A 71 -5.34 -14.12 11.17
C TRP A 71 -4.08 -14.63 11.91
N ALA A 72 -4.04 -15.91 12.27
CA ALA A 72 -2.94 -16.45 13.07
C ALA A 72 -1.64 -16.54 12.25
N VAL A 73 -0.53 -16.20 12.91
CA VAL A 73 0.84 -16.44 12.44
C VAL A 73 1.42 -17.59 13.26
N GLU A 74 1.99 -18.57 12.58
CA GLU A 74 2.72 -19.67 13.20
C GLU A 74 4.23 -19.39 13.06
N ASP A 75 4.91 -19.23 14.18
CA ASP A 75 6.35 -18.96 14.29
C ASP A 75 7.02 -20.17 14.97
N VAL A 76 7.33 -21.21 14.18
CA VAL A 76 7.82 -22.50 14.69
C VAL A 76 9.16 -22.36 15.40
N THR A 77 10.01 -21.45 14.93
CA THR A 77 11.36 -21.24 15.49
C THR A 77 11.37 -20.19 16.62
N GLY A 78 10.28 -19.44 16.80
CA GLY A 78 10.17 -18.37 17.80
C GLY A 78 10.96 -17.10 17.43
N CYS A 79 11.49 -17.02 16.21
CA CYS A 79 12.41 -15.95 15.84
C CYS A 79 11.68 -14.63 15.58
N LEU A 80 10.43 -14.68 15.09
CA LEU A 80 9.61 -13.48 14.94
C LEU A 80 9.29 -12.90 16.32
N THR A 81 8.92 -13.74 17.28
CA THR A 81 8.63 -13.31 18.65
C THR A 81 9.86 -12.71 19.34
N ALA A 82 11.06 -13.23 19.05
CA ALA A 82 12.31 -12.70 19.57
C ALA A 82 12.66 -11.30 19.00
N SER A 83 12.43 -11.09 17.71
CA SER A 83 12.74 -9.82 17.03
C SER A 83 11.64 -8.77 17.18
N VAL A 84 10.38 -9.19 17.24
CA VAL A 84 9.18 -8.35 17.28
C VAL A 84 8.21 -8.91 18.33
N PRO A 85 8.41 -8.58 19.62
CA PRO A 85 7.61 -9.14 20.69
C PRO A 85 6.15 -8.68 20.60
N GLY A 86 5.23 -9.57 20.97
CA GLY A 86 3.80 -9.26 21.07
C GLY A 86 2.99 -9.42 19.79
N VAL A 87 3.58 -9.96 18.72
CA VAL A 87 2.85 -10.37 17.52
C VAL A 87 2.05 -11.64 17.82
N VAL A 88 0.76 -11.62 17.52
CA VAL A 88 -0.13 -12.79 17.64
C VAL A 88 -0.79 -13.17 16.31
N GLY A 89 -0.77 -12.25 15.35
CA GLY A 89 -1.43 -12.44 14.08
C GLY A 89 -0.98 -11.47 13.00
N TRP A 90 -1.54 -11.63 11.81
CA TRP A 90 -1.31 -10.80 10.65
C TRP A 90 -2.64 -10.31 10.06
N ARG A 91 -2.60 -9.24 9.27
CA ARG A 91 -3.75 -8.63 8.60
C ARG A 91 -3.29 -8.08 7.25
N PRO A 92 -3.96 -8.39 6.13
CA PRO A 92 -3.74 -7.65 4.91
C PRO A 92 -4.30 -6.24 5.06
N THR A 93 -3.58 -5.29 4.50
CA THR A 93 -3.98 -3.90 4.36
C THR A 93 -3.87 -3.50 2.90
N PRO A 94 -4.56 -2.45 2.44
CA PRO A 94 -4.48 -2.03 1.04
C PRO A 94 -3.04 -1.72 0.62
N ASP A 95 -2.26 -1.19 1.54
CA ASP A 95 -0.88 -0.78 1.42
C ASP A 95 0.14 -1.87 1.84
N GLY A 96 -0.28 -3.10 2.16
CA GLY A 96 0.66 -4.18 2.51
C GLY A 96 0.12 -5.22 3.49
N ILE A 97 0.97 -5.61 4.44
CA ILE A 97 0.63 -6.63 5.46
C ILE A 97 1.05 -6.14 6.85
N ALA A 98 0.08 -6.04 7.76
CA ALA A 98 0.29 -5.63 9.13
C ALA A 98 0.38 -6.84 10.07
N LEU A 99 1.44 -6.90 10.88
CA LEU A 99 1.50 -7.76 12.06
C LEU A 99 0.75 -7.11 13.21
N ALA A 100 -0.12 -7.88 13.86
CA ALA A 100 -1.04 -7.42 14.89
C ALA A 100 -0.73 -8.05 16.24
N SER A 101 -0.94 -7.28 17.31
CA SER A 101 -0.90 -7.78 18.68
C SER A 101 -2.29 -8.20 19.18
N ALA A 102 -2.32 -8.88 20.32
CA ALA A 102 -3.57 -9.30 20.98
C ALA A 102 -4.51 -8.12 21.26
N ASP A 103 -3.97 -6.93 21.49
CA ASP A 103 -4.72 -5.69 21.74
C ASP A 103 -5.28 -5.05 20.46
N ARG A 104 -5.26 -5.76 19.32
CA ARG A 104 -5.69 -5.27 17.99
C ARG A 104 -4.81 -4.16 17.40
N ARG A 105 -3.72 -3.80 18.06
CA ARG A 105 -2.76 -2.79 17.59
C ARG A 105 -1.88 -3.37 16.50
N THR A 106 -1.49 -2.54 15.55
CA THR A 106 -0.44 -2.90 14.58
C THR A 106 0.91 -2.79 15.27
N VAL A 107 1.67 -3.88 15.27
CA VAL A 107 3.04 -3.91 15.79
C VAL A 107 4.00 -3.48 14.69
N VAL A 108 3.81 -4.00 13.48
CA VAL A 108 4.63 -3.71 12.30
C VAL A 108 3.72 -3.69 11.07
N LEU A 109 3.99 -2.78 10.14
CA LEU A 109 3.40 -2.78 8.82
C LEU A 109 4.50 -3.02 7.78
N PHE A 110 4.40 -4.13 7.05
CA PHE A 110 5.18 -4.38 5.86
C PHE A 110 4.46 -3.74 4.67
N ALA A 111 4.86 -2.52 4.34
CA ALA A 111 4.28 -1.79 3.23
C ALA A 111 4.70 -2.40 1.89
N THR A 112 3.76 -2.51 0.96
CA THR A 112 4.02 -2.93 -0.42
C THR A 112 4.60 -1.76 -1.22
N GLY A 113 5.68 -2.02 -1.94
CA GLY A 113 6.36 -1.06 -2.79
C GLY A 113 6.89 -1.71 -4.07
N ALA A 114 7.62 -0.95 -4.88
CA ALA A 114 8.16 -1.42 -6.16
C ALA A 114 9.05 -2.67 -6.02
N ASP A 115 9.78 -2.78 -4.90
CA ASP A 115 10.72 -3.86 -4.61
C ASP A 115 10.13 -4.97 -3.73
N GLY A 116 8.81 -4.95 -3.48
CA GLY A 116 8.09 -5.90 -2.64
C GLY A 116 7.67 -5.32 -1.29
N TRP A 117 7.56 -6.18 -0.27
CA TRP A 117 7.10 -5.78 1.06
C TRP A 117 8.27 -5.46 1.99
N SER A 118 8.24 -4.29 2.63
CA SER A 118 9.33 -3.84 3.53
C SER A 118 8.82 -3.10 4.75
N ALA A 119 9.60 -3.16 5.84
CA ALA A 119 9.33 -2.48 7.10
C ALA A 119 10.66 -2.06 7.77
N THR A 120 10.55 -1.20 8.79
CA THR A 120 11.66 -0.94 9.72
C THR A 120 11.28 -1.46 11.09
N LEU A 121 12.04 -2.43 11.59
CA LEU A 121 11.90 -3.00 12.93
C LEU A 121 12.88 -2.31 13.88
N SER A 122 12.76 -2.55 15.19
CA SER A 122 13.73 -2.06 16.18
C SER A 122 15.17 -2.52 15.88
N GLY A 123 15.34 -3.68 15.23
CA GLY A 123 16.63 -4.21 14.79
C GLY A 123 17.09 -3.72 13.40
N GLY A 124 16.37 -2.79 12.77
CA GLY A 124 16.69 -2.23 11.45
C GLY A 124 15.70 -2.62 10.34
N PRO A 125 16.00 -2.29 9.07
CA PRO A 125 15.21 -2.69 7.91
C PRO A 125 14.97 -4.20 7.87
N ALA A 126 13.75 -4.55 7.49
CA ALA A 126 13.32 -5.91 7.22
C ALA A 126 12.50 -5.96 5.94
N THR A 127 12.62 -7.07 5.21
CA THR A 127 11.81 -7.34 4.03
C THR A 127 10.99 -8.61 4.23
N LEU A 128 9.82 -8.65 3.60
CA LEU A 128 8.90 -9.77 3.66
C LEU A 128 8.76 -10.36 2.25
N ARG A 129 9.06 -11.65 2.12
CA ARG A 129 9.00 -12.37 0.85
C ARG A 129 8.36 -13.73 1.01
N ARG A 130 7.84 -14.29 -0.08
CA ARG A 130 7.34 -15.67 -0.09
C ARG A 130 8.48 -16.65 0.11
N GLY A 131 8.23 -17.67 0.93
CA GLY A 131 9.15 -18.77 1.22
C GLY A 131 8.79 -20.07 0.52
#